data_AF-A0A1S6FL98-F1
#
_entry.id   AF-A0A1S6FL98-F1
#
_cell.length_a   1.000
_cell.length_b   1.000
_cell.length_c   1.000
_cell.angle_alpha   90.00
_cell.angle_beta   90.00
_cell.angle_gamma   90.00
#
_symmetry.space_group_name_H-M   'P 1'
#
loop_
_entity.id
_entity.type
_entity.pdbx_description
1 polymer ?
#
loop_
_entity_poly.entity_id
_entity_poly.type
_entity_poly.pdbx_seq_one_letter_code
_entity_poly.pdbx_strand_id
1 'polypeptide(L)'
;MLILELAGVALLLGAGVAQAQELPPAAPTPVPECRRVGEADFLRIDPGAAALLGEIGLDRTAVFDRMAETSIPETMGCWAMPVGNFDSQLVSVGMSQWNYGTGSLQPVLKAWKKALGSRFGRTRRALAPVYGKLLFSRDCLKVPVKDKCRRGILAAHGPDGKLGPVMLAELTAVFESDAMLQVQTDAYVALLLEVRADLLRVFAGQKITMRKVRWAIDTKVQQGFFPVDEDLVRLRAKLAAMPEDERWERLRAVFDWYAALGRSIDQDGVGRDWAWNVAQWRCMIDKGMVDPEQYEMLHLTFLRSRTAVGNSGRWQALTFSRRGKIVLGIGSVSGKRDGDCLGSG
;
A
#
# COMPACT_ATOMS: atom_id res chain seq x y z
N MET A 1 35.20 -71.95 8.87
CA MET A 1 36.42 -71.25 9.34
C MET A 1 36.26 -69.78 8.97
N LEU A 2 36.51 -68.90 9.94
CA LEU A 2 36.37 -67.43 9.95
C LEU A 2 34.95 -66.81 10.05
N ILE A 3 34.68 -66.39 11.29
CA ILE A 3 33.87 -65.25 11.73
C ILE A 3 34.47 -63.96 11.15
N LEU A 4 33.63 -63.00 10.74
CA LEU A 4 33.94 -61.59 10.88
C LEU A 4 32.66 -60.74 10.96
N GLU A 5 32.57 -59.98 12.05
CA GLU A 5 31.54 -59.00 12.40
C GLU A 5 31.49 -57.83 11.42
N LEU A 6 30.33 -57.17 11.30
CA LEU A 6 30.27 -55.76 10.94
C LEU A 6 29.07 -55.08 11.63
N ALA A 7 29.41 -54.01 12.33
CA ALA A 7 28.62 -53.29 13.32
C ALA A 7 27.45 -52.51 12.70
N GLY A 8 26.37 -52.41 13.48
CA GLY A 8 25.25 -51.54 13.21
C GLY A 8 25.63 -50.07 13.34
N VAL A 9 25.32 -49.30 12.31
CA VAL A 9 25.34 -47.83 12.35
C VAL A 9 23.90 -47.37 12.51
N ALA A 10 23.57 -46.90 13.71
CA ALA A 10 22.36 -46.15 13.98
C ALA A 10 22.47 -44.77 13.31
N LEU A 11 21.73 -44.55 12.22
CA LEU A 11 21.54 -43.21 11.65
C LEU A 11 20.64 -42.39 12.57
N LEU A 12 21.26 -41.54 13.39
CA LEU A 12 20.60 -40.42 14.05
C LEU A 12 20.19 -39.40 12.99
N LEU A 13 18.93 -39.47 12.55
CA LEU A 13 18.28 -38.40 11.80
C LEU A 13 18.02 -37.22 12.76
N GLY A 14 19.03 -36.38 12.93
CA GLY A 14 18.87 -35.06 13.52
C GLY A 14 18.02 -34.21 12.59
N ALA A 15 16.72 -34.11 12.88
CA ALA A 15 15.84 -33.10 12.29
C ALA A 15 16.32 -31.71 12.76
N GLY A 16 17.25 -31.13 12.02
CA GLY A 16 17.60 -29.72 12.14
C GLY A 16 16.38 -28.91 11.72
N VAL A 17 15.58 -28.49 12.69
CA VAL A 17 14.57 -27.45 12.49
C VAL A 17 15.35 -26.19 12.13
N ALA A 18 15.47 -25.89 10.83
CA ALA A 18 15.97 -24.62 10.37
C ALA A 18 15.02 -23.54 10.92
N GLN A 19 15.41 -22.93 12.04
CA GLN A 19 14.73 -21.75 12.55
C GLN A 19 14.94 -20.66 11.52
N ALA A 20 13.89 -20.31 10.78
CA ALA A 20 13.89 -19.11 9.95
C ALA A 20 14.22 -17.93 10.87
N GLN A 21 15.43 -17.39 10.77
CA GLN A 21 15.86 -16.26 11.58
C GLN A 21 15.04 -15.03 11.19
N GLU A 22 14.38 -14.43 12.17
CA GLU A 22 13.70 -13.16 12.03
C GLU A 22 14.74 -12.08 11.71
N LEU A 23 14.49 -11.30 10.66
CA LEU A 23 15.37 -10.18 10.32
C LEU A 23 15.21 -9.08 11.38
N PRO A 24 16.30 -8.44 11.84
CA PRO A 24 16.20 -7.36 12.81
C PRO A 24 15.38 -6.17 12.26
N PRO A 25 14.80 -5.33 13.13
CA PRO A 25 14.11 -4.10 12.73
C PRO A 25 15.00 -3.25 11.82
N ALA A 26 14.39 -2.57 10.85
CA ALA A 26 15.11 -1.67 9.96
C ALA A 26 15.68 -0.47 10.76
N ALA A 27 16.94 -0.11 10.51
CA ALA A 27 17.40 1.23 10.87
C ALA A 27 16.54 2.28 10.13
N PRO A 28 16.20 3.42 10.75
CA PRO A 28 15.42 4.45 10.09
C PRO A 28 16.19 4.98 8.87
N THR A 29 15.60 4.85 7.68
CA THR A 29 16.13 5.47 6.47
C THR A 29 16.02 6.99 6.60
N PRO A 30 17.08 7.76 6.31
CA PRO A 30 16.99 9.21 6.29
C PRO A 30 15.88 9.65 5.33
N VAL A 31 14.95 10.46 5.82
CA VAL A 31 13.88 11.02 4.98
C VAL A 31 14.52 12.01 4.00
N PRO A 32 14.35 11.84 2.68
CA PRO A 32 14.91 12.80 1.73
C PRO A 32 14.29 14.17 1.92
N GLU A 33 15.09 15.23 1.70
CA GLU A 33 14.60 16.59 1.70
C GLU A 33 13.63 16.77 0.52
N CYS A 34 12.35 17.00 0.83
CA CYS A 34 11.27 17.10 -0.15
C CYS A 34 10.10 17.92 0.39
N ARG A 35 9.24 18.42 -0.49
CA ARG A 35 7.96 19.00 -0.06
C ARG A 35 7.06 17.90 0.49
N ARG A 36 6.76 17.96 1.78
CA ARG A 36 5.92 16.97 2.49
C ARG A 36 4.46 17.06 2.03
N VAL A 37 3.84 15.90 1.87
CA VAL A 37 2.39 15.78 1.68
C VAL A 37 1.70 16.27 2.94
N GLY A 38 0.76 17.19 2.77
CA GLY A 38 0.05 17.83 3.86
C GLY A 38 -0.86 18.94 3.36
N GLU A 39 -1.63 19.51 4.29
CA GLU A 39 -2.53 20.61 4.02
C GLU A 39 -1.76 21.87 3.59
N ALA A 40 -2.36 22.62 2.66
CA ALA A 40 -1.93 23.98 2.33
C ALA A 40 -3.13 24.84 1.96
N ASP A 41 -3.10 26.13 2.27
CA ASP A 41 -4.24 27.05 2.12
C ASP A 41 -4.76 27.16 0.69
N PHE A 42 -3.88 27.03 -0.31
CA PHE A 42 -4.28 27.09 -1.72
C PHE A 42 -4.93 25.80 -2.21
N LEU A 43 -4.72 24.67 -1.53
CA LEU A 43 -5.33 23.39 -1.92
C LEU A 43 -6.81 23.41 -1.60
N ARG A 44 -7.64 23.18 -2.61
CA ARG A 44 -9.10 23.16 -2.49
C ARG A 44 -9.61 21.73 -2.58
N ILE A 45 -10.68 21.46 -1.83
CA ILE A 45 -11.50 20.27 -2.00
C ILE A 45 -12.85 20.80 -2.47
N ASP A 46 -13.38 20.21 -3.55
CA ASP A 46 -14.72 20.55 -4.03
C ASP A 46 -15.74 20.46 -2.88
N PRO A 47 -16.60 21.47 -2.64
CA PRO A 47 -17.52 21.46 -1.51
C PRO A 47 -18.49 20.27 -1.51
N GLY A 48 -18.93 19.81 -2.70
CA GLY A 48 -19.78 18.64 -2.82
C GLY A 48 -19.04 17.36 -2.44
N ALA A 49 -17.81 17.20 -2.91
CA ALA A 49 -16.94 16.11 -2.49
C ALA A 49 -16.66 16.14 -0.97
N ALA A 50 -16.37 17.33 -0.42
CA ALA A 50 -16.14 17.50 1.02
C ALA A 50 -17.37 17.10 1.86
N ALA A 51 -18.57 17.49 1.43
CA ALA A 51 -19.81 17.10 2.10
C ALA A 51 -19.99 15.58 2.10
N LEU A 52 -19.81 14.93 0.94
CA LEU A 52 -19.93 13.47 0.82
C LEU A 52 -18.89 12.73 1.68
N LEU A 53 -17.64 13.18 1.66
CA LEU A 53 -16.58 12.59 2.48
C LEU A 53 -16.81 12.81 3.98
N GLY A 54 -17.39 13.94 4.37
CA GLY A 54 -17.80 14.22 5.74
C GLY A 54 -18.76 13.17 6.32
N GLU A 55 -19.61 12.56 5.50
CA GLU A 55 -20.54 11.50 5.94
C GLU A 55 -19.83 10.23 6.46
N ILE A 56 -18.58 9.98 6.02
CA ILE A 56 -17.75 8.88 6.51
C ILE A 56 -16.69 9.35 7.52
N GLY A 57 -16.82 10.57 8.04
CA GLY A 57 -15.90 11.14 9.02
C GLY A 57 -14.59 11.69 8.43
N LEU A 58 -14.56 11.94 7.11
CA LEU A 58 -13.42 12.56 6.45
C LEU A 58 -13.68 14.05 6.22
N ASP A 59 -13.38 14.85 7.25
CA ASP A 59 -13.23 16.30 7.08
C ASP A 59 -11.93 16.63 6.32
N ARG A 60 -11.69 17.93 6.09
CA ARG A 60 -10.52 18.40 5.35
C ARG A 60 -9.21 17.91 5.97
N THR A 61 -9.05 18.05 7.28
CA THR A 61 -7.85 17.63 8.00
C THR A 61 -7.64 16.11 7.84
N ALA A 62 -8.70 15.33 8.06
CA ALA A 62 -8.67 13.89 7.91
C ALA A 62 -8.35 13.45 6.46
N VAL A 63 -8.82 14.17 5.44
CA VAL A 63 -8.43 13.90 4.04
C VAL A 63 -6.93 14.06 3.84
N PHE A 64 -6.33 15.15 4.30
CA PHE A 64 -4.90 15.38 4.15
C PHE A 64 -4.06 14.44 5.01
N ASP A 65 -4.53 14.06 6.20
CA ASP A 65 -3.87 13.04 7.03
C ASP A 65 -3.84 11.67 6.31
N ARG A 66 -4.95 11.28 5.68
CA ARG A 66 -5.01 10.02 4.90
C ARG A 66 -4.13 10.09 3.66
N MET A 67 -4.08 11.25 3.01
CA MET A 67 -3.21 11.50 1.86
C MET A 67 -1.73 11.35 2.25
N ALA A 68 -1.34 12.00 3.36
CA ALA A 68 0.00 11.89 3.92
C ALA A 68 0.34 10.43 4.29
N GLU A 69 -0.56 9.74 5.01
CA GLU A 69 -0.38 8.34 5.38
C GLU A 69 -0.23 7.42 4.16
N THR A 70 -1.05 7.61 3.12
CA THR A 70 -0.98 6.84 1.87
C THR A 70 0.34 7.06 1.15
N SER A 71 0.88 8.28 1.20
CA SER A 71 2.13 8.62 0.53
C SER A 71 3.39 8.10 1.24
N ILE A 72 3.32 7.70 2.52
CA ILE A 72 4.50 7.18 3.24
C ILE A 72 5.12 5.95 2.56
N PRO A 73 4.38 4.86 2.27
CA PRO A 73 4.97 3.70 1.61
C PRO A 73 5.42 3.98 0.17
N GLU A 74 4.81 4.95 -0.51
CA GLU A 74 5.06 5.23 -1.94
C GLU A 74 6.22 6.22 -2.16
N THR A 75 6.30 7.26 -1.32
CA THR A 75 7.18 8.42 -1.52
C THR A 75 7.87 8.87 -0.23
N MET A 76 7.84 8.05 0.82
CA MET A 76 8.25 8.46 2.17
C MET A 76 7.49 9.69 2.69
N GLY A 77 6.36 10.05 2.09
CA GLY A 77 5.56 11.22 2.44
C GLY A 77 5.84 12.48 1.61
N CYS A 78 6.44 12.34 0.42
CA CYS A 78 6.81 13.46 -0.46
C CYS A 78 5.79 13.67 -1.59
N TRP A 79 5.61 14.90 -2.04
CA TRP A 79 4.71 15.20 -3.17
C TRP A 79 5.20 14.72 -4.53
N ALA A 80 6.51 14.49 -4.70
CA ALA A 80 7.11 14.20 -6.00
C ALA A 80 7.93 12.90 -6.02
N MET A 81 9.03 12.84 -5.25
CA MET A 81 10.01 11.74 -5.22
C MET A 81 10.09 10.90 -6.52
N PRO A 82 10.58 11.48 -7.64
CA PRO A 82 10.67 10.78 -8.91
C PRO A 82 11.68 9.62 -8.84
N VAL A 83 11.32 8.48 -9.40
CA VAL A 83 12.17 7.29 -9.50
C VAL A 83 12.22 6.77 -10.94
N GLY A 84 13.34 6.12 -11.27
CA GLY A 84 13.63 5.58 -12.60
C GLY A 84 12.99 4.21 -12.84
N ASN A 85 13.56 3.50 -13.81
CA ASN A 85 12.96 2.28 -14.37
C ASN A 85 13.45 0.98 -13.70
N PHE A 86 13.33 0.86 -12.38
CA PHE A 86 13.79 -0.35 -11.66
C PHE A 86 12.83 -1.55 -11.77
N ASP A 87 11.57 -1.32 -12.11
CA ASP A 87 10.49 -2.31 -12.20
C ASP A 87 9.80 -2.31 -13.58
N SER A 88 10.48 -1.77 -14.60
CA SER A 88 9.96 -1.62 -15.97
C SER A 88 8.80 -0.62 -16.13
N GLN A 89 8.57 0.29 -15.17
CA GLN A 89 7.52 1.32 -15.25
C GLN A 89 7.93 2.66 -15.91
N LEU A 90 9.17 2.76 -16.40
CA LEU A 90 9.83 3.91 -17.02
C LEU A 90 10.10 5.09 -16.08
N VAL A 91 9.07 5.68 -15.49
CA VAL A 91 9.16 6.75 -14.50
C VAL A 91 8.00 6.54 -13.55
N SER A 92 8.26 6.59 -12.26
CA SER A 92 7.23 6.71 -11.22
C SER A 92 7.46 8.01 -10.45
N VAL A 93 6.40 8.77 -10.21
CA VAL A 93 6.49 10.11 -9.62
C VAL A 93 5.16 10.51 -9.00
N GLY A 94 5.23 11.43 -8.05
CA GLY A 94 4.10 11.98 -7.33
C GLY A 94 3.77 11.19 -6.08
N MET A 95 2.95 11.75 -5.20
CA MET A 95 2.67 11.19 -3.87
C MET A 95 2.13 9.75 -3.87
N SER A 96 1.57 9.28 -4.99
CA SER A 96 1.10 7.89 -5.18
C SER A 96 1.91 7.10 -6.22
N GLN A 97 3.13 7.53 -6.56
CA GLN A 97 4.03 6.88 -7.53
C GLN A 97 3.35 6.54 -8.88
N TRP A 98 2.61 7.51 -9.45
CA TRP A 98 2.02 7.32 -10.76
C TRP A 98 3.11 7.13 -11.81
N ASN A 99 2.88 6.20 -12.73
CA ASN A 99 3.91 5.78 -13.65
C ASN A 99 3.43 5.62 -15.09
N TYR A 100 4.37 5.74 -16.04
CA TYR A 100 4.08 5.63 -17.46
C TYR A 100 3.77 4.19 -17.88
N GLY A 101 4.47 3.21 -17.29
CA GLY A 101 4.39 1.80 -17.68
C GLY A 101 3.00 1.20 -17.52
N THR A 102 2.32 1.50 -16.42
CA THR A 102 0.94 1.07 -16.13
C THR A 102 -0.12 2.01 -16.72
N GLY A 103 0.28 3.21 -17.14
CA GLY A 103 -0.65 4.21 -17.67
C GLY A 103 -1.23 5.18 -16.63
N SER A 104 -0.83 5.07 -15.36
CA SER A 104 -1.39 5.85 -14.25
C SER A 104 -0.91 7.30 -14.20
N LEU A 105 0.24 7.63 -14.79
CA LEU A 105 0.79 8.99 -14.85
C LEU A 105 0.09 9.88 -15.90
N GLN A 106 -0.37 9.28 -16.98
CA GLN A 106 -0.92 10.00 -18.14
C GLN A 106 -2.19 10.81 -17.78
N PRO A 107 -3.16 10.29 -17.01
CA PRO A 107 -4.29 11.07 -16.51
C PRO A 107 -3.86 12.30 -15.69
N VAL A 108 -2.89 12.15 -14.79
CA VAL A 108 -2.38 13.23 -13.93
C VAL A 108 -1.75 14.34 -14.78
N LEU A 109 -0.88 13.99 -15.74
CA LEU A 109 -0.25 14.96 -16.63
C LEU A 109 -1.27 15.66 -17.55
N LYS A 110 -2.31 14.93 -18.02
CA LYS A 110 -3.41 15.53 -18.80
C LYS A 110 -4.22 16.50 -17.96
N ALA A 111 -4.53 16.16 -16.71
CA ALA A 111 -5.25 17.01 -15.79
C ALA A 111 -4.47 18.30 -15.49
N TRP A 112 -3.16 18.21 -15.23
CA TRP A 112 -2.31 19.39 -15.04
C TRP A 112 -2.24 20.29 -16.27
N LYS A 113 -2.07 19.68 -17.46
CA LYS A 113 -2.13 20.42 -18.73
C LYS A 113 -3.47 21.15 -18.90
N LYS A 114 -4.58 20.48 -18.58
CA LYS A 114 -5.93 21.05 -18.65
C LYS A 114 -6.09 22.20 -17.66
N ALA A 115 -5.68 22.03 -16.40
CA ALA A 115 -5.78 23.03 -15.34
C ALA A 115 -5.01 24.32 -15.66
N LEU A 116 -3.85 24.20 -16.33
CA LEU A 116 -3.06 25.36 -16.74
C LEU A 116 -3.62 26.09 -17.97
N GLY A 117 -4.38 25.40 -18.83
CA GLY A 117 -4.98 25.97 -20.04
C GLY A 117 -3.97 26.69 -20.93
N SER A 118 -4.23 27.96 -21.26
CA SER A 118 -3.35 28.79 -22.08
C SER A 118 -1.96 29.02 -21.47
N ARG A 119 -1.81 28.89 -20.14
CA ARG A 119 -0.53 29.08 -19.44
C ARG A 119 0.39 27.85 -19.55
N PHE A 120 -0.13 26.69 -19.93
CA PHE A 120 0.60 25.42 -19.94
C PHE A 120 1.96 25.52 -20.64
N GLY A 121 2.00 26.11 -21.84
CA GLY A 121 3.23 26.21 -22.63
C GLY A 121 4.33 27.02 -21.93
N ARG A 122 3.96 28.09 -21.21
CA ARG A 122 4.88 28.94 -20.45
C ARG A 122 5.34 28.23 -19.17
N THR A 123 4.40 27.73 -18.37
CA THR A 123 4.70 27.03 -17.11
C THR A 123 5.55 25.79 -17.34
N ARG A 124 5.23 24.97 -18.34
CA ARG A 124 6.04 23.80 -18.72
C ARG A 124 7.47 24.18 -19.10
N ARG A 125 7.68 25.30 -19.83
CA ARG A 125 9.04 25.75 -20.17
C ARG A 125 9.83 26.22 -18.96
N ALA A 126 9.17 26.81 -17.96
CA ALA A 126 9.82 27.27 -16.74
C ALA A 126 10.21 26.10 -15.83
N LEU A 127 9.32 25.11 -15.66
CA LEU A 127 9.54 23.98 -14.74
C LEU A 127 10.28 22.80 -15.37
N ALA A 128 10.11 22.60 -16.68
CA ALA A 128 10.68 21.47 -17.41
C ALA A 128 11.21 21.89 -18.80
N PRO A 129 12.28 22.73 -18.85
CA PRO A 129 12.81 23.30 -20.08
C PRO A 129 13.33 22.25 -21.07
N VAL A 130 13.98 21.19 -20.60
CA VAL A 130 14.64 20.15 -21.40
C VAL A 130 13.66 19.05 -21.78
N TYR A 131 13.10 18.34 -20.79
CA TYR A 131 12.30 17.14 -21.01
C TYR A 131 10.80 17.39 -21.03
N GLY A 132 10.32 18.57 -20.65
CA GLY A 132 8.88 18.85 -20.65
C GLY A 132 8.19 18.61 -22.01
N LYS A 133 8.86 18.85 -23.14
CA LYS A 133 8.27 18.55 -24.47
C LYS A 133 8.07 17.05 -24.68
N LEU A 134 8.99 16.24 -24.17
CA LEU A 134 8.92 14.78 -24.20
C LEU A 134 7.81 14.29 -23.25
N LEU A 135 7.87 14.67 -21.98
CA LEU A 135 6.93 14.23 -20.91
C LEU A 135 5.46 14.47 -21.29
N PHE A 136 5.17 15.60 -21.93
CA PHE A 136 3.82 15.98 -22.36
C PHE A 136 3.55 15.76 -23.86
N SER A 137 4.42 15.00 -24.54
CA SER A 137 4.23 14.65 -25.94
C SER A 137 2.98 13.78 -26.11
N ARG A 138 2.42 13.79 -27.33
CA ARG A 138 1.31 12.89 -27.70
C ARG A 138 1.65 11.42 -27.43
N ASP A 139 2.91 11.05 -27.59
CA ASP A 139 3.39 9.69 -27.49
C ASP A 139 3.54 9.23 -26.03
N CYS A 140 3.94 10.14 -25.12
CA CYS A 140 3.98 9.86 -23.67
C CYS A 140 2.60 9.92 -23.03
N LEU A 141 1.65 10.68 -23.57
CA LEU A 141 0.28 10.77 -23.03
C LEU A 141 -0.66 9.65 -23.53
N LYS A 142 -0.16 8.69 -24.30
CA LYS A 142 -0.88 7.47 -24.70
C LYS A 142 -0.73 6.37 -23.64
N VAL A 143 -1.72 5.48 -23.58
CA VAL A 143 -1.71 4.27 -22.76
C VAL A 143 -1.96 3.09 -23.69
N PRO A 144 -1.00 2.17 -23.88
CA PRO A 144 0.40 2.27 -23.43
C PRO A 144 1.16 3.42 -24.12
N VAL A 145 2.30 3.83 -23.57
CA VAL A 145 3.17 4.82 -24.20
C VAL A 145 3.74 4.28 -25.52
N LYS A 146 3.98 5.16 -26.49
CA LYS A 146 4.62 4.74 -27.76
C LYS A 146 6.14 4.64 -27.63
N ASP A 147 6.77 3.86 -28.52
CA ASP A 147 8.21 3.61 -28.50
C ASP A 147 9.07 4.88 -28.54
N LYS A 148 8.62 5.92 -29.25
CA LYS A 148 9.33 7.20 -29.28
C LYS A 148 9.42 7.83 -27.88
N CYS A 149 8.33 7.78 -27.11
CA CYS A 149 8.35 8.20 -25.71
C CYS A 149 9.28 7.29 -24.90
N ARG A 150 9.09 5.97 -25.00
CA ARG A 150 9.87 4.99 -24.26
C ARG A 150 11.38 5.20 -24.44
N ARG A 151 11.85 5.29 -25.68
CA ARG A 151 13.27 5.55 -26.00
C ARG A 151 13.74 6.89 -25.47
N GLY A 152 12.94 7.95 -25.61
CA GLY A 152 13.31 9.28 -25.11
C GLY A 152 13.45 9.32 -23.58
N ILE A 153 12.56 8.64 -22.86
CA ILE A 153 12.60 8.55 -21.41
C ILE A 153 13.82 7.73 -20.97
N LEU A 154 14.03 6.55 -21.57
CA LEU A 154 15.19 5.70 -21.26
C LEU A 154 16.52 6.38 -21.59
N ALA A 155 16.59 7.21 -22.62
CA ALA A 155 17.78 8.01 -22.93
C ALA A 155 18.09 9.09 -21.88
N ALA A 156 17.13 9.43 -21.02
CA ALA A 156 17.32 10.33 -19.89
C ALA A 156 17.66 9.61 -18.58
N HIS A 157 17.86 8.29 -18.62
CA HIS A 157 18.31 7.49 -17.48
C HIS A 157 19.84 7.42 -17.43
N GLY A 158 20.36 7.30 -16.23
CA GLY A 158 21.74 6.91 -15.99
C GLY A 158 21.99 5.43 -16.29
N PRO A 159 23.26 5.01 -16.32
CA PRO A 159 23.64 3.61 -16.56
C PRO A 159 23.14 2.64 -15.49
N ASP A 160 22.80 3.15 -14.30
CA ASP A 160 22.22 2.38 -13.19
C ASP A 160 20.68 2.30 -13.23
N GLY A 161 20.06 2.75 -14.32
CA GLY A 161 18.61 2.75 -14.50
C GLY A 161 17.87 3.81 -13.67
N LYS A 162 18.59 4.69 -12.96
CA LYS A 162 18.00 5.85 -12.29
C LYS A 162 17.76 6.99 -13.26
N LEU A 163 16.92 7.94 -12.87
CA LEU A 163 16.73 9.17 -13.64
C LEU A 163 18.01 10.00 -13.62
N GLY A 164 18.41 10.52 -14.77
CA GLY A 164 19.45 11.54 -14.85
C GLY A 164 19.04 12.79 -14.05
N PRO A 165 20.00 13.56 -13.52
CA PRO A 165 19.73 14.66 -12.59
C PRO A 165 18.81 15.73 -13.16
N VAL A 166 18.87 16.00 -14.46
CA VAL A 166 18.01 16.98 -15.13
C VAL A 166 16.54 16.50 -15.17
N MET A 167 16.30 15.24 -15.56
CA MET A 167 14.94 14.69 -15.59
C MET A 167 14.34 14.63 -14.18
N LEU A 168 15.15 14.22 -13.19
CA LEU A 168 14.75 14.19 -11.79
C LEU A 168 14.33 15.60 -11.32
N ALA A 169 15.17 16.61 -11.53
CA ALA A 169 14.89 17.98 -11.12
C ALA A 169 13.63 18.55 -11.78
N GLU A 170 13.45 18.34 -13.09
CA GLU A 170 12.26 18.83 -13.81
C GLU A 170 10.97 18.14 -13.36
N LEU A 171 11.02 16.82 -13.11
CA LEU A 171 9.88 16.09 -12.58
C LEU A 171 9.53 16.57 -11.17
N THR A 172 10.53 16.76 -10.30
CA THR A 172 10.33 17.34 -8.97
C THR A 172 9.68 18.73 -9.06
N ALA A 173 10.23 19.62 -9.89
CA ALA A 173 9.69 20.98 -10.05
C ALA A 173 8.24 20.99 -10.58
N VAL A 174 7.90 20.09 -11.50
CA VAL A 174 6.51 19.93 -11.98
C VAL A 174 5.62 19.40 -10.86
N PHE A 175 6.04 18.35 -10.15
CA PHE A 175 5.22 17.68 -9.14
C PHE A 175 5.09 18.42 -7.82
N GLU A 176 6.00 19.35 -7.51
CA GLU A 176 5.91 20.23 -6.35
C GLU A 176 5.29 21.59 -6.67
N SER A 177 4.91 21.86 -7.93
CA SER A 177 4.19 23.07 -8.31
C SER A 177 2.76 23.08 -7.78
N ASP A 178 2.28 24.21 -7.27
CA ASP A 178 0.94 24.32 -6.65
C ASP A 178 -0.20 23.79 -7.54
N ALA A 179 -0.12 24.04 -8.85
CA ALA A 179 -1.10 23.52 -9.80
C ALA A 179 -1.08 21.99 -9.91
N MET A 180 0.09 21.34 -9.78
CA MET A 180 0.18 19.88 -9.76
C MET A 180 -0.25 19.33 -8.40
N LEU A 181 0.06 20.01 -7.30
CA LEU A 181 -0.42 19.61 -5.99
C LEU A 181 -1.95 19.61 -5.91
N GLN A 182 -2.61 20.60 -6.52
CA GLN A 182 -4.07 20.60 -6.66
C GLN A 182 -4.55 19.37 -7.46
N VAL A 183 -3.92 19.05 -8.59
CA VAL A 183 -4.29 17.87 -9.40
C VAL A 183 -4.11 16.56 -8.63
N GLN A 184 -3.02 16.42 -7.88
CA GLN A 184 -2.78 15.25 -7.04
C GLN A 184 -3.83 15.15 -5.92
N THR A 185 -4.24 16.29 -5.35
CA THR A 185 -5.30 16.38 -4.35
C THR A 185 -6.65 15.96 -4.94
N ASP A 186 -7.01 16.50 -6.11
CA ASP A 186 -8.26 16.16 -6.80
C ASP A 186 -8.32 14.66 -7.14
N ALA A 187 -7.22 14.08 -7.62
CA ALA A 187 -7.12 12.66 -7.92
C ALA A 187 -7.32 11.80 -6.66
N TYR A 188 -6.75 12.23 -5.52
CA TYR A 188 -6.92 11.51 -4.26
C TYR A 188 -8.33 11.66 -3.70
N VAL A 189 -8.93 12.84 -3.78
CA VAL A 189 -10.33 13.06 -3.39
C VAL A 189 -11.27 12.19 -4.21
N ALA A 190 -11.03 12.06 -5.53
CA ALA A 190 -11.79 11.14 -6.37
C ALA A 190 -11.66 9.68 -5.92
N LEU A 191 -10.45 9.22 -5.58
CA LEU A 191 -10.23 7.90 -4.98
C LEU A 191 -11.00 7.74 -3.67
N LEU A 192 -11.00 8.75 -2.78
CA LEU A 192 -11.73 8.71 -1.52
C LEU A 192 -13.25 8.64 -1.72
N LEU A 193 -13.79 9.26 -2.77
CA LEU A 193 -15.20 9.15 -3.12
C LEU A 193 -15.56 7.73 -3.59
N GLU A 194 -14.67 7.07 -4.34
CA GLU A 194 -14.82 5.64 -4.66
C GLU A 194 -14.74 4.77 -3.41
N VAL A 195 -13.77 5.04 -2.53
CA VAL A 195 -13.65 4.36 -1.23
C VAL A 195 -14.92 4.53 -0.43
N ARG A 196 -15.52 5.73 -0.37
CA ARG A 196 -16.79 5.98 0.31
C ARG A 196 -17.90 5.08 -0.25
N ALA A 197 -18.05 5.01 -1.57
CA ALA A 197 -19.08 4.18 -2.20
C ALA A 197 -18.90 2.69 -1.84
N ASP A 198 -17.67 2.18 -1.94
CA ASP A 198 -17.34 0.82 -1.56
C ASP A 198 -17.55 0.56 -0.06
N LEU A 199 -17.18 1.51 0.79
CA LEU A 199 -17.29 1.41 2.24
C LEU A 199 -18.74 1.32 2.69
N LEU A 200 -19.61 2.18 2.15
CA LEU A 200 -21.05 2.17 2.44
C LEU A 200 -21.72 0.89 1.93
N ARG A 201 -21.24 0.30 0.83
CA ARG A 201 -21.70 -1.01 0.37
C ARG A 201 -21.22 -2.14 1.29
N VAL A 202 -19.92 -2.20 1.56
CA VAL A 202 -19.30 -3.28 2.35
C VAL A 202 -19.89 -3.30 3.76
N PHE A 203 -20.05 -2.14 4.40
CA PHE A 203 -20.55 -2.02 5.78
C PHE A 203 -21.98 -1.47 5.86
N ALA A 204 -22.83 -1.82 4.90
CA ALA A 204 -24.23 -1.39 4.86
C ALA A 204 -24.94 -1.61 6.20
N GLY A 205 -25.61 -0.57 6.70
CA GLY A 205 -26.33 -0.58 7.99
C GLY A 205 -25.44 -0.54 9.24
N GLN A 206 -24.11 -0.49 9.11
CA GLN A 206 -23.19 -0.38 10.23
C GLN A 206 -22.65 1.04 10.38
N LYS A 207 -22.24 1.40 11.61
CA LYS A 207 -21.47 2.63 11.85
C LYS A 207 -20.16 2.59 11.09
N ILE A 208 -19.84 3.69 10.41
CA ILE A 208 -18.54 3.88 9.75
C ILE A 208 -17.55 4.46 10.76
N THR A 209 -16.49 3.70 11.06
CA THR A 209 -15.41 4.11 11.96
C THR A 209 -14.17 4.49 11.14
N MET A 210 -13.27 5.28 11.73
CA MET A 210 -11.99 5.59 11.08
C MET A 210 -11.11 4.36 10.83
N ARG A 211 -11.30 3.29 11.61
CA ARG A 211 -10.67 1.98 11.36
C ARG A 211 -11.14 1.40 10.02
N LYS A 212 -12.46 1.38 9.78
CA LYS A 212 -13.06 0.95 8.51
C LYS A 212 -12.62 1.81 7.34
N VAL A 213 -12.57 3.14 7.52
CA VAL A 213 -12.09 4.08 6.50
C VAL A 213 -10.64 3.79 6.12
N ARG A 214 -9.71 3.71 7.10
CA ARG A 214 -8.29 3.41 6.84
C ARG A 214 -8.09 2.06 6.16
N TRP A 215 -8.83 1.04 6.61
CA TRP A 215 -8.81 -0.30 6.00
C TRP A 215 -9.30 -0.28 4.55
N ALA A 216 -10.34 0.50 4.26
CA ALA A 216 -10.89 0.61 2.92
C ALA A 216 -9.96 1.37 1.97
N ILE A 217 -9.33 2.46 2.44
CA ILE A 217 -8.31 3.17 1.68
C ILE A 217 -7.16 2.22 1.31
N ASP A 218 -6.58 1.52 2.29
CA ASP A 218 -5.46 0.59 2.02
C ASP A 218 -5.90 -0.54 1.07
N THR A 219 -7.10 -1.10 1.25
CA THR A 219 -7.64 -2.14 0.35
C THR A 219 -7.81 -1.63 -1.08
N LYS A 220 -8.37 -0.43 -1.27
CA LYS A 220 -8.59 0.17 -2.60
C LYS A 220 -7.26 0.49 -3.27
N VAL A 221 -6.32 1.11 -2.55
CA VAL A 221 -5.00 1.48 -3.07
C VAL A 221 -4.19 0.23 -3.47
N GLN A 222 -4.16 -0.79 -2.61
CA GLN A 222 -3.28 -1.95 -2.80
C GLN A 222 -3.90 -3.04 -3.69
N GLN A 223 -5.24 -3.18 -3.70
CA GLN A 223 -5.90 -4.28 -4.39
C GLN A 223 -7.03 -3.85 -5.35
N GLY A 224 -7.40 -2.57 -5.39
CA GLY A 224 -8.38 -2.01 -6.34
C GLY A 224 -9.86 -2.35 -6.07
N PHE A 225 -10.15 -3.49 -5.44
CA PHE A 225 -11.52 -3.96 -5.24
C PHE A 225 -11.73 -4.68 -3.90
N PHE A 226 -12.99 -4.68 -3.47
CA PHE A 226 -13.50 -5.27 -2.23
C PHE A 226 -14.21 -6.60 -2.50
N PRO A 227 -14.60 -7.38 -1.47
CA PRO A 227 -15.40 -8.57 -1.71
C PRO A 227 -16.73 -8.21 -2.37
N VAL A 228 -17.20 -9.11 -3.23
CA VAL A 228 -18.53 -9.00 -3.85
C VAL A 228 -19.61 -9.30 -2.81
N ASP A 229 -20.84 -8.85 -3.06
CA ASP A 229 -21.91 -8.90 -2.06
C ASP A 229 -22.25 -10.34 -1.64
N GLU A 230 -22.19 -11.30 -2.55
CA GLU A 230 -22.37 -12.73 -2.25
C GLU A 230 -21.37 -13.23 -1.21
N ASP A 231 -20.09 -12.85 -1.35
CA ASP A 231 -19.04 -13.23 -0.41
C ASP A 231 -19.23 -12.57 0.97
N LEU A 232 -19.68 -11.31 1.00
CA LEU A 232 -19.99 -10.59 2.24
C LEU A 232 -21.15 -11.25 2.98
N VAL A 233 -22.25 -11.52 2.28
CA VAL A 233 -23.43 -12.20 2.84
C VAL A 233 -23.05 -13.57 3.37
N ARG A 234 -22.34 -14.38 2.57
CA ARG A 234 -21.90 -15.71 2.94
C ARG A 234 -20.95 -15.69 4.14
N LEU A 235 -20.01 -14.75 4.21
CA LEU A 235 -19.12 -14.61 5.36
C LEU A 235 -19.92 -14.25 6.61
N ARG A 236 -20.76 -13.21 6.54
CA ARG A 236 -21.54 -12.74 7.70
C ARG A 236 -22.51 -13.80 8.23
N ALA A 237 -23.15 -14.56 7.35
CA ALA A 237 -23.99 -15.68 7.76
C ALA A 237 -23.18 -16.74 8.55
N LYS A 238 -21.96 -17.06 8.11
CA LYS A 238 -21.07 -17.97 8.83
C LYS A 238 -20.62 -17.41 10.18
N LEU A 239 -20.32 -16.11 10.25
CA LEU A 239 -19.93 -15.46 11.51
C LEU A 239 -21.10 -15.39 12.50
N ALA A 240 -22.31 -15.13 12.02
CA ALA A 240 -23.51 -15.05 12.85
C ALA A 240 -23.93 -16.42 13.42
N ALA A 241 -23.77 -17.48 12.64
CA ALA A 241 -24.07 -18.85 13.06
C ALA A 241 -22.97 -19.50 13.94
N MET A 242 -21.84 -18.81 14.13
CA MET A 242 -20.67 -19.37 14.82
C MET A 242 -20.86 -19.37 16.34
N PRO A 243 -20.68 -20.53 17.01
CA PRO A 243 -20.60 -20.59 18.46
C PRO A 243 -19.52 -19.65 19.01
N GLU A 244 -19.78 -19.01 20.15
CA GLU A 244 -18.87 -18.00 20.70
C GLU A 244 -17.51 -18.59 21.10
N ASP A 245 -17.51 -19.81 21.63
CA ASP A 245 -16.32 -20.58 22.01
C ASP A 245 -15.43 -20.95 20.82
N GLU A 246 -15.98 -21.05 19.60
CA GLU A 246 -15.20 -21.31 18.39
C GLU A 246 -14.50 -20.05 17.83
N ARG A 247 -14.97 -18.84 18.16
CA ARG A 247 -14.56 -17.60 17.47
C ARG A 247 -13.05 -17.39 17.49
N TRP A 248 -12.46 -17.54 18.67
CA TRP A 248 -11.04 -17.25 18.86
C TRP A 248 -10.15 -18.25 18.15
N GLU A 249 -10.53 -19.53 18.12
CA GLU A 249 -9.83 -20.55 17.35
C GLU A 249 -9.89 -20.29 15.84
N ARG A 250 -11.02 -19.80 15.33
CA ARG A 250 -11.11 -19.40 13.91
C ARG A 250 -10.19 -18.23 13.58
N LEU A 251 -10.08 -17.26 14.48
CA LEU A 251 -9.16 -16.14 14.27
C LEU A 251 -7.69 -16.56 14.40
N ARG A 252 -7.35 -17.45 15.34
CA ARG A 252 -6.00 -18.05 15.43
C ARG A 252 -5.63 -18.76 14.15
N ALA A 253 -6.54 -19.52 13.54
CA ALA A 253 -6.29 -20.19 12.26
C ALA A 253 -5.95 -19.20 11.13
N VAL A 254 -6.55 -18.00 11.11
CA VAL A 254 -6.18 -16.94 10.17
C VAL A 254 -4.76 -16.43 10.44
N PHE A 255 -4.36 -16.28 11.70
CA PHE A 255 -2.99 -15.91 12.05
C PHE A 255 -1.99 -17.02 11.75
N ASP A 256 -2.38 -18.28 11.86
CA ASP A 256 -1.56 -19.43 11.48
C ASP A 256 -1.32 -19.48 9.97
N TRP A 257 -2.36 -19.20 9.17
CA TRP A 257 -2.22 -19.01 7.73
C TRP A 257 -1.21 -17.92 7.39
N TYR A 258 -1.32 -16.75 8.03
CA TYR A 258 -0.37 -15.65 7.85
C TYR A 258 1.05 -16.05 8.27
N ALA A 259 1.21 -16.71 9.41
CA ALA A 259 2.51 -17.18 9.92
C ALA A 259 3.14 -18.25 9.01
N ALA A 260 2.33 -19.13 8.42
CA ALA A 260 2.81 -20.12 7.47
C ALA A 260 3.31 -19.44 6.19
N LEU A 261 2.56 -18.48 5.63
CA LEU A 261 3.01 -17.70 4.49
C LEU A 261 4.27 -16.89 4.80
N GLY A 262 4.31 -16.17 5.92
CA GLY A 262 5.46 -15.33 6.30
C GLY A 262 6.77 -16.10 6.50
N ARG A 263 6.70 -17.42 6.75
CA ARG A 263 7.86 -18.32 6.82
C ARG A 263 8.30 -18.86 5.45
N SER A 264 7.49 -18.71 4.42
CA SER A 264 7.83 -19.18 3.07
C SER A 264 8.84 -18.24 2.39
N ILE A 265 9.64 -18.79 1.48
CA ILE A 265 10.73 -18.06 0.81
C ILE A 265 10.24 -17.00 -0.18
N ASP A 266 9.02 -17.13 -0.69
CA ASP A 266 8.45 -16.27 -1.74
C ASP A 266 7.31 -15.40 -1.19
N GLN A 267 7.52 -14.83 0.00
CA GLN A 267 6.65 -13.82 0.60
C GLN A 267 7.49 -12.63 1.07
N ASP A 268 7.46 -11.57 0.26
CA ASP A 268 8.25 -10.38 0.50
C ASP A 268 7.56 -9.38 1.42
N GLY A 269 8.38 -8.49 1.98
CA GLY A 269 7.90 -7.35 2.76
C GLY A 269 7.39 -7.68 4.17
N VAL A 270 7.45 -8.96 4.58
CA VAL A 270 7.00 -9.40 5.92
C VAL A 270 8.07 -10.08 6.76
N GLY A 271 9.27 -10.32 6.22
CA GLY A 271 10.34 -11.06 6.92
C GLY A 271 10.82 -10.45 8.24
N ARG A 272 10.58 -9.15 8.46
CA ARG A 272 10.87 -8.40 9.71
C ARG A 272 9.66 -8.25 10.63
N ASP A 273 8.49 -8.70 10.19
CA ASP A 273 7.21 -8.29 10.75
C ASP A 273 6.37 -9.47 11.24
N TRP A 274 6.42 -10.61 10.53
CA TRP A 274 5.43 -11.67 10.73
C TRP A 274 5.45 -12.30 12.12
N ALA A 275 6.64 -12.61 12.67
CA ALA A 275 6.74 -13.29 13.95
C ALA A 275 6.26 -12.38 15.09
N TRP A 276 6.73 -11.12 15.09
CA TRP A 276 6.26 -10.10 16.01
C TRP A 276 4.74 -9.88 15.90
N ASN A 277 4.19 -9.75 14.70
CA ASN A 277 2.75 -9.58 14.48
C ASN A 277 1.93 -10.73 15.07
N VAL A 278 2.32 -11.97 14.78
CA VAL A 278 1.61 -13.16 15.27
C VAL A 278 1.64 -13.22 16.79
N ALA A 279 2.77 -12.92 17.42
CA ALA A 279 2.89 -12.90 18.88
C ALA A 279 1.97 -11.84 19.51
N GLN A 280 1.98 -10.62 18.96
CA GLN A 280 1.17 -9.51 19.45
C GLN A 280 -0.33 -9.75 19.26
N TRP A 281 -0.73 -10.21 18.09
CA TRP A 281 -2.15 -10.44 17.78
C TRP A 281 -2.72 -11.63 18.54
N ARG A 282 -1.93 -12.68 18.79
CA ARG A 282 -2.35 -13.78 19.69
C ARG A 282 -2.49 -13.30 21.13
N CYS A 283 -1.56 -12.49 21.63
CA CYS A 283 -1.70 -11.84 22.93
C CYS A 283 -3.01 -11.05 23.03
N MET A 284 -3.41 -10.34 21.97
CA MET A 284 -4.67 -9.59 21.99
C MET A 284 -5.90 -10.51 22.10
N ILE A 285 -5.86 -11.68 21.47
CA ILE A 285 -6.90 -12.70 21.66
C ILE A 285 -6.89 -13.17 23.12
N ASP A 286 -5.72 -13.54 23.65
CA ASP A 286 -5.56 -14.07 25.02
C ASP A 286 -6.06 -13.09 26.10
N LYS A 287 -5.88 -11.79 25.86
CA LYS A 287 -6.30 -10.70 26.76
C LYS A 287 -7.71 -10.18 26.48
N GLY A 288 -8.46 -10.75 25.53
CA GLY A 288 -9.81 -10.28 25.19
C GLY A 288 -9.85 -8.86 24.62
N MET A 289 -8.78 -8.41 23.96
CA MET A 289 -8.63 -7.06 23.42
C MET A 289 -9.18 -6.90 22.00
N VAL A 290 -9.71 -7.97 21.39
CA VAL A 290 -10.27 -7.96 20.04
C VAL A 290 -11.76 -7.69 20.10
N ASP A 291 -12.19 -6.52 19.62
CA ASP A 291 -13.61 -6.13 19.56
C ASP A 291 -14.36 -6.80 18.38
N PRO A 292 -15.71 -6.80 18.38
CA PRO A 292 -16.50 -7.41 17.29
C PRO A 292 -16.24 -6.82 15.89
N GLU A 293 -15.95 -5.51 15.79
CA GLU A 293 -15.60 -4.89 14.51
C GLU A 293 -14.25 -5.39 14.02
N GLN A 294 -13.25 -5.49 14.90
CA GLN A 294 -11.95 -6.05 14.57
C GLN A 294 -12.04 -7.50 14.11
N TYR A 295 -12.87 -8.30 14.79
CA TYR A 295 -13.11 -9.69 14.43
C TYR A 295 -13.69 -9.83 13.01
N GLU A 296 -14.76 -9.11 12.68
CA GLU A 296 -15.33 -9.12 11.32
C GLU A 296 -14.31 -8.63 10.28
N MET A 297 -13.63 -7.51 10.57
CA MET A 297 -12.68 -6.90 9.65
C MET A 297 -11.44 -7.78 9.39
N LEU A 298 -10.98 -8.58 10.35
CA LEU A 298 -9.89 -9.54 10.13
C LEU A 298 -10.31 -10.66 9.18
N HIS A 299 -11.56 -11.10 9.25
CA HIS A 299 -12.10 -12.09 8.30
C HIS A 299 -12.26 -11.49 6.89
N LEU A 300 -12.72 -10.24 6.77
CA LEU A 300 -12.75 -9.52 5.49
C LEU A 300 -11.33 -9.32 4.93
N THR A 301 -10.38 -8.98 5.79
CA THR A 301 -8.96 -8.83 5.44
C THR A 301 -8.39 -10.14 4.93
N PHE A 302 -8.64 -11.25 5.63
CA PHE A 302 -8.24 -12.58 5.19
C PHE A 302 -8.85 -12.93 3.83
N LEU A 303 -10.16 -12.75 3.68
CA LEU A 303 -10.89 -13.04 2.44
C LEU A 303 -10.29 -12.31 1.24
N ARG A 304 -9.86 -11.05 1.42
CA ARG A 304 -9.20 -10.26 0.37
C ARG A 304 -7.73 -10.56 0.17
N SER A 305 -7.01 -10.84 1.24
CA SER A 305 -5.57 -11.09 1.17
C SER A 305 -5.27 -12.45 0.55
N ARG A 306 -6.06 -13.49 0.87
CA ARG A 306 -5.85 -14.85 0.33
C ARG A 306 -6.08 -14.97 -1.18
N THR A 307 -6.72 -13.97 -1.80
CA THR A 307 -6.95 -13.90 -3.24
C THR A 307 -6.08 -12.83 -3.92
N ALA A 308 -5.07 -12.28 -3.23
CA ALA A 308 -4.11 -11.41 -3.90
C ALA A 308 -3.32 -12.25 -4.90
N VAL A 309 -3.44 -11.93 -6.20
CA VAL A 309 -2.84 -12.70 -7.31
C VAL A 309 -1.58 -12.07 -7.89
N GLY A 310 -1.23 -10.84 -7.49
CA GLY A 310 -0.03 -10.15 -7.98
C GLY A 310 1.23 -10.97 -7.69
N ASN A 311 2.08 -11.19 -8.72
CA ASN A 311 3.27 -12.03 -8.68
C ASN A 311 2.99 -13.42 -8.07
N SER A 312 1.97 -14.13 -8.55
CA SER A 312 1.63 -15.50 -8.11
C SER A 312 1.35 -15.63 -6.60
N GLY A 313 0.87 -14.55 -5.96
CA GLY A 313 0.55 -14.54 -4.54
C GLY A 313 1.68 -14.08 -3.62
N ARG A 314 2.82 -13.62 -4.16
CA ARG A 314 3.97 -13.07 -3.40
C ARG A 314 3.61 -12.00 -2.36
N TRP A 315 2.49 -11.31 -2.56
CA TRP A 315 2.05 -10.18 -1.73
C TRP A 315 0.93 -10.49 -0.73
N GLN A 316 0.49 -11.75 -0.62
CA GLN A 316 -0.65 -12.11 0.24
C GLN A 316 -0.37 -11.79 1.71
N ALA A 317 0.78 -12.21 2.23
CA ALA A 317 1.16 -11.95 3.62
C ALA A 317 1.33 -10.44 3.88
N LEU A 318 2.01 -9.71 2.98
CA LEU A 318 2.20 -8.27 3.11
C LEU A 318 0.87 -7.54 3.17
N THR A 319 -0.04 -7.82 2.23
CA THR A 319 -1.34 -7.14 2.19
C THR A 319 -2.22 -7.50 3.40
N PHE A 320 -2.10 -8.72 3.92
CA PHE A 320 -2.75 -9.08 5.19
C PHE A 320 -2.17 -8.28 6.36
N SER A 321 -0.83 -8.22 6.47
CA SER A 321 -0.16 -7.58 7.60
C SER A 321 -0.47 -6.10 7.73
N ARG A 322 -0.49 -5.37 6.60
CA ARG A 322 -0.84 -3.94 6.54
C ARG A 322 -2.22 -3.66 7.11
N ARG A 323 -3.20 -4.44 6.68
CA ARG A 323 -4.60 -4.28 7.09
C ARG A 323 -4.86 -4.85 8.47
N GLY A 324 -4.23 -5.96 8.84
CA GLY A 324 -4.26 -6.51 10.19
C GLY A 324 -3.78 -5.49 11.22
N LYS A 325 -2.67 -4.79 10.94
CA LYS A 325 -2.18 -3.67 11.74
C LYS A 325 -3.18 -2.52 11.86
N ILE A 326 -3.81 -2.11 10.75
CA ILE A 326 -4.85 -1.06 10.77
C ILE A 326 -6.04 -1.49 11.64
N VAL A 327 -6.50 -2.73 11.48
CA VAL A 327 -7.67 -3.26 12.19
C VAL A 327 -7.38 -3.39 13.68
N LEU A 328 -6.27 -4.01 14.05
CA LEU A 328 -5.92 -4.28 15.44
C LEU A 328 -5.34 -3.06 16.16
N GLY A 329 -4.85 -2.06 15.43
CA GLY A 329 -4.14 -0.91 16.02
C GLY A 329 -2.76 -1.26 16.58
N ILE A 330 -2.39 -2.53 16.57
CA ILE A 330 -1.10 -3.09 16.97
C ILE A 330 -0.55 -3.87 15.78
N GLY A 331 0.70 -3.64 15.40
CA GLY A 331 1.28 -4.30 14.23
C GLY A 331 2.62 -3.72 13.78
N SER A 332 3.37 -4.53 13.05
CA SER A 332 4.61 -4.23 12.36
C SER A 332 4.40 -4.36 10.85
N VAL A 333 4.85 -3.35 10.10
CA VAL A 333 4.88 -3.35 8.63
C VAL A 333 6.18 -2.70 8.21
N SER A 334 6.97 -3.38 7.36
CA SER A 334 8.27 -2.90 6.90
C SER A 334 9.24 -2.61 8.06
N GLY A 335 9.11 -3.35 9.17
CA GLY A 335 9.88 -3.18 10.40
C GLY A 335 9.40 -2.06 11.34
N LYS A 336 8.38 -1.28 10.96
CA LYS A 336 7.79 -0.25 11.84
C LYS A 336 6.68 -0.86 12.70
N ARG A 337 6.98 -0.99 13.99
CA ARG A 337 6.06 -1.46 15.04
C ARG A 337 5.23 -0.29 15.59
N ASP A 338 3.92 -0.49 15.72
CA ASP A 338 3.02 0.40 16.44
C ASP A 338 2.24 -0.41 17.47
N GLY A 339 2.08 0.15 18.68
CA GLY A 339 1.40 -0.49 19.82
C GLY A 339 2.15 -1.68 20.42
N ASP A 340 1.68 -2.15 21.57
CA ASP A 340 2.21 -3.33 22.23
C ASP A 340 1.17 -3.98 23.14
N CYS A 341 0.88 -5.26 22.91
CA CYS A 341 0.06 -6.10 23.78
C CYS A 341 0.90 -6.84 24.82
N LEU A 342 2.14 -7.23 24.48
CA LEU A 342 2.99 -8.03 25.36
C LEU A 342 3.53 -7.21 26.55
N GLY A 343 3.51 -5.88 26.46
CA GLY A 343 3.87 -4.99 27.56
C GLY A 343 5.38 -4.82 27.76
N SER A 344 6.15 -5.00 26.69
CA SER A 344 7.51 -4.49 26.58
C SER A 344 7.47 -2.95 26.58
N GLY A 345 7.71 -2.37 27.76
CA GLY A 345 7.82 -0.93 27.97
C GLY A 345 8.88 -0.23 27.14
#